data_AF-A0A561VS32-F1
#
_entry.id   AF-A0A561VS32-F1
#
_cell.length_a   1.000
_cell.length_b   1.000
_cell.length_c   1.000
_cell.angle_alpha   90.00
_cell.angle_beta   90.00
_cell.angle_gamma   90.00
#
_symmetry.space_group_name_H-M   'P 1'
#
loop_
_entity.id
_entity.type
_entity.pdbx_description
1 polymer ?
#
loop_
_entity_poly.entity_id
_entity_poly.type
_entity_poly.pdbx_seq_one_letter_code
_entity_poly.pdbx_strand_id
1 'polypeptide(L)' 'MTGGPEHQPARPSWDCRACGRPWPCEPAQRELAGGHGRIALALVMWDHLEEAARDMPQTPPPELFDRFLRWTQ' A
#
# COMPACT_ATOMS: atom_id res chain seq x y z
N MET A 1 -26.30 0.28 -3.08
CA MET A 1 -25.37 -0.52 -3.91
C MET A 1 -24.17 -0.83 -3.03
N THR A 2 -24.12 -2.02 -2.46
CA THR A 2 -23.12 -2.44 -1.48
C THR A 2 -21.83 -2.80 -2.22
N GLY A 3 -21.02 -1.78 -2.54
CA GLY A 3 -19.61 -2.01 -2.85
C GLY A 3 -18.97 -2.55 -1.57
N GLY A 4 -18.23 -3.65 -1.67
CA GLY A 4 -17.40 -4.11 -0.56
C GLY A 4 -16.46 -2.99 -0.09
N PRO A 5 -15.83 -3.13 1.09
CA PRO A 5 -14.83 -2.16 1.50
C PRO A 5 -13.82 -1.95 0.36
N GLU A 6 -13.50 -0.70 0.04
CA GLU A 6 -12.45 -0.41 -0.93
C GLU A 6 -11.13 -1.06 -0.49
N HIS A 7 -10.23 -1.33 -1.44
CA HIS A 7 -8.94 -1.95 -1.17
C HIS A 7 -7.96 -0.98 -0.49
N GLN A 8 -8.33 -0.50 0.69
CA GLN A 8 -7.64 0.48 1.53
C GLN A 8 -6.83 -0.22 2.64
N PRO A 9 -5.77 0.42 3.16
CA PRO A 9 -4.97 -0.14 4.25
C PRO A 9 -5.72 -0.10 5.59
N ALA A 10 -5.64 -1.19 6.34
CA ALA A 10 -6.01 -1.27 7.75
C ALA A 10 -4.78 -0.97 8.60
N ARG A 11 -4.84 0.06 9.43
CA ARG A 11 -3.76 0.42 10.35
C ARG A 11 -3.99 -0.25 11.71
N PRO A 12 -2.95 -0.76 12.41
CA PRO A 12 -1.52 -0.66 12.09
C PRO A 12 -0.94 -1.87 11.34
N SER A 13 -1.72 -2.90 11.01
CA SER A 13 -1.17 -4.11 10.36
C SER A 13 -0.81 -3.91 8.88
N TRP A 14 -1.34 -2.84 8.29
CA TRP A 14 -1.28 -2.55 6.87
C TRP A 14 -1.90 -3.61 5.97
N ASP A 15 -2.81 -4.44 6.49
CA ASP A 15 -3.54 -5.38 5.66
C ASP A 15 -4.69 -4.69 4.94
N CYS A 16 -5.07 -5.20 3.79
CA CYS A 16 -6.17 -4.68 3.01
C CYS A 16 -7.50 -4.94 3.72
N ARG A 17 -8.31 -3.90 3.95
CA ARG A 17 -9.64 -4.01 4.57
C ARG A 17 -10.60 -4.89 3.78
N ALA A 18 -10.44 -4.92 2.45
CA ALA A 18 -11.32 -5.66 1.56
C ALA A 18 -11.02 -7.17 1.50
N CYS A 19 -9.73 -7.53 1.47
CA CYS A 19 -9.32 -8.91 1.18
C CYS A 19 -8.36 -9.54 2.20
N GLY A 20 -7.96 -8.81 3.24
CA GLY A 20 -7.09 -9.30 4.32
C GLY A 20 -5.63 -9.58 3.92
N ARG A 21 -5.25 -9.36 2.66
CA ARG A 21 -3.87 -9.52 2.18
C ARG A 21 -3.03 -8.28 2.52
N PRO A 22 -1.69 -8.38 2.54
CA PRO A 22 -0.83 -7.21 2.69
C PRO A 22 -1.20 -6.10 1.69
N TRP A 23 -1.54 -4.92 2.18
CA TRP A 23 -1.73 -3.74 1.36
C TRP A 23 -0.37 -3.13 0.98
N PRO A 24 -0.15 -2.64 -0.25
CA PRO A 24 -1.09 -2.62 -1.37
C PRO A 24 -1.23 -4.00 -2.02
N CYS A 25 -2.44 -4.54 -1.98
CA CYS A 25 -2.77 -5.79 -2.65
C CYS A 25 -2.96 -5.55 -4.16
N GLU A 26 -2.94 -6.60 -4.97
CA GLU A 26 -2.96 -6.49 -6.44
C GLU A 26 -4.11 -5.62 -7.01
N PRO A 27 -5.37 -5.67 -6.49
CA PRO A 27 -6.40 -4.71 -6.85
C PRO A 27 -6.07 -3.25 -6.49
N ALA A 28 -5.56 -3.00 -5.28
CA ALA A 28 -5.15 -1.66 -4.85
C ALA A 28 -4.03 -1.10 -5.74
N GLN A 29 -3.07 -1.94 -6.13
CA GLN A 29 -1.98 -1.52 -7.03
C GLN A 29 -2.52 -1.05 -8.38
N ARG A 30 -3.47 -1.80 -8.97
CA ARG A 30 -4.12 -1.39 -10.23
C ARG A 30 -4.93 -0.11 -10.09
N GLU A 31 -5.68 0.05 -9.01
CA GLU A 31 -6.47 1.27 -8.73
C GLU A 31 -5.54 2.49 -8.58
N LEU A 32 -4.49 2.37 -7.77
CA LEU A 32 -3.49 3.42 -7.55
C LEU A 32 -2.76 3.80 -8.84
N ALA A 33 -2.32 2.81 -9.62
CA ALA A 33 -1.63 3.04 -10.90
C ALA A 33 -2.56 3.62 -11.97
N GLY A 34 -3.84 3.27 -11.96
CA GLY A 34 -4.84 3.86 -12.86
C GLY A 34 -5.17 5.32 -12.52
N GLY A 35 -5.03 5.71 -11.23
CA GLY A 35 -5.30 7.07 -10.76
C GLY A 35 -4.10 8.03 -10.81
N HIS A 36 -2.88 7.53 -10.97
CA HIS A 36 -1.65 8.32 -10.87
C HIS A 36 -0.64 8.01 -11.97
N GLY A 37 0.06 9.04 -12.45
CA GLY A 37 1.29 8.84 -13.22
C GLY A 37 2.41 8.27 -12.34
N ARG A 38 3.41 7.62 -12.96
CA ARG A 38 4.48 6.88 -12.25
C ARG A 38 5.17 7.66 -11.12
N ILE A 39 5.52 8.93 -11.35
CA ILE A 39 6.18 9.77 -10.33
C ILE A 39 5.23 10.06 -9.17
N ALA A 40 3.99 10.45 -9.46
CA ALA A 40 2.99 10.73 -8.43
C ALA A 40 2.69 9.49 -7.60
N LEU A 41 2.60 8.32 -8.25
CA LEU A 41 2.44 7.03 -7.58
C LEU A 41 3.59 6.74 -6.61
N ALA A 42 4.84 6.90 -7.05
CA ALA A 42 6.01 6.65 -6.20
C ALA A 42 6.04 7.58 -4.97
N LEU A 43 5.66 8.85 -5.13
CA LEU A 43 5.56 9.80 -4.01
C LEU A 43 4.47 9.41 -3.01
N VAL A 44 3.26 9.09 -3.50
CA VAL A 44 2.18 8.60 -2.64
C VAL A 44 2.61 7.36 -1.87
N MET A 45 3.27 6.41 -2.54
CA MET A 45 3.72 5.18 -1.90
C MET A 45 4.88 5.39 -0.93
N TRP A 46 5.71 6.42 -1.13
CA TRP A 46 6.74 6.84 -0.18
C TRP A 46 6.13 7.31 1.14
N ASP A 47 5.12 8.19 1.09
CA ASP A 47 4.43 8.67 2.30
C ASP A 47 3.82 7.49 3.10
N HIS A 48 3.21 6.53 2.39
CA HIS A 48 2.68 5.32 3.02
C HIS A 48 3.79 4.45 3.62
N LEU A 49 4.97 4.35 2.98
CA LEU A 49 6.11 3.62 3.53
C LEU A 49 6.59 4.24 4.85
N GLU A 50 6.71 5.57 4.93
CA GLU A 50 7.14 6.24 6.16
C GLU A 50 6.17 5.99 7.32
N GLU A 51 4.88 6.01 7.02
CA GLU A 51 3.84 5.67 7.99
C GLU A 51 3.85 4.20 8.38
N ALA A 52 4.11 3.29 7.42
CA ALA A 52 4.22 1.86 7.66
C ALA A 52 5.41 1.50 8.53
N ALA A 53 6.54 2.17 8.34
CA ALA A 53 7.73 2.00 9.17
C ALA A 53 7.49 2.40 10.63
N ARG A 54 6.64 3.42 10.87
CA ARG A 54 6.23 3.82 12.23
C ARG A 54 5.29 2.80 12.88
N ASP A 55 4.36 2.26 12.11
CA ASP A 55 3.34 1.32 12.61
C ASP A 55 3.85 -0.12 12.76
N MET A 56 4.84 -0.52 11.97
CA MET A 56 5.41 -1.87 11.95
C MET A 56 6.92 -1.84 12.26
N PRO A 57 7.33 -1.40 13.47
CA PRO A 57 8.75 -1.21 13.80
C PRO A 57 9.58 -2.50 13.84
N GLN A 58 8.91 -3.67 13.85
CA GLN A 58 9.55 -4.98 13.82
C GLN A 58 9.78 -5.49 12.37
N THR A 59 9.17 -4.85 11.36
CA THR A 59 9.33 -5.25 9.97
C THR A 59 10.63 -4.69 9.39
N PRO A 60 11.49 -5.52 8.78
CA PRO A 60 12.74 -5.06 8.18
C PRO A 60 12.51 -4.00 7.08
N PRO A 61 13.33 -2.93 7.03
CA PRO A 61 13.21 -1.89 6.00
C PRO A 61 13.19 -2.40 4.54
N PRO A 62 13.98 -3.42 4.15
CA PRO A 62 13.91 -3.97 2.80
C PRO A 62 12.53 -4.55 2.45
N GLU A 63 11.85 -5.19 3.41
CA GLU A 63 10.51 -5.74 3.18
C GLU A 63 9.47 -4.63 2.97
N LEU A 64 9.59 -3.52 3.70
CA LEU A 64 8.75 -2.34 3.49
C LEU A 64 9.03 -1.70 2.13
N PHE A 65 10.31 -1.58 1.74
CA PHE A 65 10.65 -1.07 0.41
C PHE A 65 10.06 -1.94 -0.70
N ASP A 66 10.23 -3.26 -0.61
CA ASP A 66 9.72 -4.18 -1.61
C ASP A 66 8.18 -4.15 -1.71
N ARG A 67 7.51 -4.03 -0.56
CA ARG A 67 6.05 -3.96 -0.48
C ARG A 67 5.47 -2.67 -1.03
N PHE A 68 6.07 -1.52 -0.72
CA PHE A 68 5.49 -0.21 -1.03
C PHE A 68 6.02 0.40 -2.34
N LEU A 69 7.31 0.22 -2.67
CA LEU A 69 7.96 0.96 -3.78
C LEU A 69 8.43 0.09 -4.95
N ARG A 70 8.62 -1.22 -4.78
CA ARG A 70 9.18 -2.06 -5.87
C ARG A 70 8.33 -2.07 -7.13
N TRP A 71 7.02 -2.05 -6.97
CA TRP A 71 6.05 -2.16 -8.07
C TRP A 71 5.70 -0.81 -8.72
N THR A 72 6.20 0.32 -8.19
CA THR A 72 5.92 1.67 -8.73
C THR A 72 6.92 2.10 -9.81
N GLN A 73 7.84 1.22 -10.23
CA GLN A 73 8.93 1.49 -11.18
C GLN A 73 8.54 1.19 -12.63
#